data_AF-A0A8T6T384-F1
#
_entry.id   AF-A0A8T6T384-F1
#
_cell.length_a   1.000
_cell.length_b   1.000
_cell.length_c   1.000
_cell.angle_alpha   90.00
_cell.angle_beta   90.00
_cell.angle_gamma   90.00
#
_symmetry.space_group_name_H-M   'P 1'
#
loop_
_entity.id
_entity.type
_entity.pdbx_description
1 polymer ?
#
loop_
_entity_poly.entity_id
_entity_poly.type
_entity_poly.pdbx_seq_one_letter_code
_entity_poly.pdbx_strand_id
1 'polypeptide(L)'
;TPTGKWGVWLDSPIIDLIHGPGTIERELPAMVRQYRRFDIDITKEPVLIYPTLHYQNGGIDINADAETSIPGLYAAGEVAGGIHGTNRLMGNSLLDVNVFGRRAGINASAYAKKAKPGKPTLDHLAAYEEELGKSGVETDRHAPILLPEYRPEFMREHLLDIKM
;
A
#
# COMPACT_ATOMS: atom_id res chain seq x y z
N THR A 1 -1.73 -22.91 -1.25
CA THR A 1 -1.21 -21.91 -0.29
C THR A 1 -2.15 -21.85 0.91
N PRO A 2 -1.83 -21.17 2.03
CA PRO A 2 -2.77 -21.00 3.15
C PRO A 2 -4.12 -20.37 2.78
N THR A 3 -4.19 -19.71 1.62
CA THR A 3 -5.40 -19.08 1.06
C THR A 3 -6.16 -19.97 0.06
N GLY A 4 -5.78 -21.24 -0.07
CA GLY A 4 -6.38 -22.17 -1.05
C GLY A 4 -5.95 -21.94 -2.50
N LYS A 5 -5.06 -20.98 -2.76
CA LYS A 5 -4.58 -20.64 -4.10
C LYS A 5 -3.41 -21.51 -4.56
N TRP A 6 -3.17 -21.50 -5.87
CA TRP A 6 -1.95 -22.01 -6.47
C TRP A 6 -0.73 -21.18 -6.04
N GLY A 7 0.39 -21.86 -5.88
CA GLY A 7 1.70 -21.28 -5.62
C GLY A 7 2.76 -22.09 -6.36
N VAL A 8 3.99 -21.59 -6.37
CA VAL A 8 5.12 -22.26 -7.00
C VAL A 8 6.25 -22.46 -6.00
N TRP A 9 7.01 -23.53 -6.15
CA TRP A 9 8.21 -23.77 -5.37
C TRP A 9 9.37 -23.00 -6.01
N LEU A 10 9.90 -22.03 -5.30
CA LEU A 10 11.12 -21.33 -5.65
C LEU A 10 12.32 -22.16 -5.17
N ASP A 11 13.02 -22.79 -6.10
CA ASP A 11 14.21 -23.61 -5.83
C ASP A 11 15.43 -22.71 -5.54
N SER A 12 15.45 -22.08 -4.37
CA SER A 12 16.58 -21.24 -3.95
C SER A 12 17.92 -21.99 -3.81
N PRO A 13 17.98 -23.28 -3.41
CA PRO A 13 19.24 -24.04 -3.38
C PRO A 13 20.00 -24.06 -4.71
N ILE A 14 19.32 -23.92 -5.85
CA ILE A 14 19.96 -23.88 -7.18
C ILE A 14 20.97 -22.72 -7.31
N ILE A 15 20.80 -21.64 -6.55
CA ILE A 15 21.71 -20.48 -6.55
C ILE A 15 23.11 -20.92 -6.10
N ASP A 16 23.20 -21.70 -5.02
CA ASP A 16 24.48 -22.23 -4.53
C ASP A 16 25.06 -23.28 -5.49
N LEU A 17 24.21 -24.06 -6.18
CA LEU A 17 24.66 -25.02 -7.19
C LEU A 17 25.29 -24.33 -8.41
N ILE A 18 24.71 -23.22 -8.87
CA ILE A 18 25.17 -22.49 -10.05
C ILE A 18 26.34 -21.56 -9.71
N HIS A 19 26.30 -20.88 -8.57
CA HIS A 19 27.25 -19.82 -8.21
C HIS A 19 28.27 -20.23 -7.14
N GLY A 20 28.20 -21.47 -6.67
CA GLY A 20 29.11 -22.04 -5.67
C GLY A 20 28.57 -21.98 -4.24
N PRO A 21 28.99 -22.91 -3.37
CA PRO A 21 28.49 -23.01 -1.99
C PRO A 21 28.66 -21.71 -1.19
N GLY A 22 27.63 -21.35 -0.42
CA GLY A 22 27.64 -20.15 0.43
C GLY A 22 27.31 -18.84 -0.29
N THR A 23 26.91 -18.90 -1.56
CA THR A 23 26.49 -17.71 -2.32
C THR A 23 25.21 -17.12 -1.75
N ILE A 24 24.21 -17.93 -1.41
CA ILE A 24 22.95 -17.47 -0.83
C ILE A 24 23.21 -16.72 0.49
N GLU A 25 24.09 -17.23 1.35
CA GLU A 25 24.41 -16.58 2.62
C GLU A 25 25.16 -15.26 2.43
N ARG A 26 26.01 -15.17 1.40
CA ARG A 26 26.79 -13.97 1.09
C ARG A 26 25.95 -12.88 0.42
N GLU A 27 25.17 -13.22 -0.60
CA GLU A 27 24.45 -12.27 -1.44
C GLU A 27 23.02 -11.97 -0.94
N LEU A 28 22.37 -12.93 -0.27
CA LEU A 28 21.00 -12.80 0.24
C LEU A 28 20.90 -12.95 1.78
N PRO A 29 21.81 -12.32 2.57
CA PRO A 29 21.91 -12.56 4.02
C PRO A 29 20.64 -12.12 4.78
N ALA A 30 19.92 -11.12 4.27
CA ALA A 30 18.67 -10.67 4.85
C ALA A 30 17.56 -11.73 4.73
N MET A 31 17.46 -12.38 3.56
CA MET A 31 16.48 -13.45 3.33
C MET A 31 16.81 -14.67 4.20
N VAL A 32 18.07 -15.10 4.25
CA VAL A 32 18.50 -16.21 5.11
C VAL A 32 18.10 -15.96 6.57
N ARG A 33 18.36 -14.76 7.10
CA ARG A 33 17.94 -14.40 8.47
C ARG A 33 16.43 -14.36 8.64
N GLN A 34 15.68 -13.93 7.63
CA GLN A 34 14.23 -13.85 7.71
C GLN A 34 13.60 -15.24 7.76
N TYR A 35 13.99 -16.15 6.87
CA TYR A 35 13.44 -17.51 6.82
C TYR A 35 13.89 -18.38 7.99
N ARG A 36 15.12 -18.21 8.49
CA ARG A 36 15.58 -18.90 9.71
C ARG A 36 14.73 -18.61 10.95
N ARG A 37 14.04 -17.46 11.02
CA ARG A 37 13.10 -17.16 12.14
C ARG A 37 11.84 -18.03 12.11
N PHE A 38 11.59 -18.69 10.99
CA PHE A 38 10.46 -19.59 10.77
C PHE A 38 10.95 -21.04 10.58
N ASP A 39 12.18 -21.35 11.01
CA ASP A 39 12.80 -22.68 10.89
C ASP A 39 12.90 -23.20 9.45
N ILE A 40 13.00 -22.30 8.46
CA ILE A 40 13.17 -22.62 7.04
C ILE A 40 14.61 -22.31 6.62
N ASP A 41 15.33 -23.33 6.11
CA ASP A 41 16.65 -23.16 5.51
C ASP A 41 16.59 -23.10 3.98
N ILE A 42 16.54 -21.87 3.46
CA ILE A 42 16.47 -21.60 2.01
C ILE A 42 17.73 -22.03 1.23
N THR A 43 18.81 -22.41 1.93
CA THR A 43 20.03 -22.95 1.31
C THR A 43 19.92 -24.46 1.04
N LYS A 44 18.94 -25.12 1.66
CA LYS A 44 18.73 -26.57 1.58
C LYS A 44 17.38 -26.95 0.97
N GLU A 45 16.36 -26.13 1.17
CA GLU A 45 14.98 -26.46 0.81
C GLU A 45 14.37 -25.37 -0.08
N PRO A 46 13.58 -25.75 -1.11
CA PRO A 46 12.77 -24.80 -1.88
C PRO A 46 11.72 -24.09 -1.03
N VAL A 47 11.33 -22.88 -1.43
CA VAL A 47 10.36 -22.06 -0.71
C VAL A 47 9.05 -21.94 -1.49
N LEU A 48 7.91 -22.19 -0.85
CA LEU A 48 6.61 -21.95 -1.47
C LEU A 48 6.34 -20.45 -1.57
N ILE A 49 6.20 -19.94 -2.80
CA ILE A 49 5.83 -18.55 -3.07
C ILE A 49 4.48 -18.47 -3.80
N TYR A 50 3.79 -17.36 -3.62
CA TYR A 50 2.54 -17.07 -4.31
C TYR A 50 2.28 -15.56 -4.35
N PRO A 51 1.53 -15.06 -5.35
CA PRO A 51 1.24 -13.63 -5.44
C PRO A 51 0.44 -13.11 -4.24
N THR A 52 0.85 -11.96 -3.73
CA THR A 52 0.18 -11.22 -2.66
C THR A 52 0.00 -9.76 -3.07
N LEU A 53 -0.91 -9.04 -2.40
CA LEU A 53 -0.96 -7.58 -2.53
C LEU A 53 0.37 -6.99 -2.05
N HIS A 54 0.99 -6.15 -2.87
CA HIS A 54 2.31 -5.58 -2.58
C HIS A 54 2.30 -4.05 -2.50
N TYR A 55 1.56 -3.38 -3.39
CA TYR A 55 1.53 -1.92 -3.47
C TYR A 55 0.17 -1.43 -3.96
N GLN A 56 -0.25 -0.27 -3.48
CA GLN A 56 -1.49 0.41 -3.88
C GLN A 56 -1.17 1.58 -4.81
N ASN A 57 -1.56 1.49 -6.09
CA ASN A 57 -1.31 2.55 -7.10
C ASN A 57 -2.37 3.67 -7.08
N GLY A 58 -3.56 3.35 -6.58
CA GLY A 58 -4.63 4.32 -6.36
C GLY A 58 -4.44 5.04 -5.03
N GLY A 59 -5.17 6.13 -4.83
CA GLY A 59 -5.07 6.93 -3.62
C GLY A 59 -5.74 8.29 -3.80
N ILE A 60 -5.36 9.23 -2.94
CA ILE A 60 -5.81 10.62 -3.01
C ILE A 60 -5.27 11.26 -4.29
N ASP A 61 -6.16 11.86 -5.08
CA ASP A 61 -5.76 12.61 -6.28
C ASP A 61 -4.97 13.87 -5.88
N ILE A 62 -3.83 14.08 -6.55
CA ILE A 62 -2.94 15.19 -6.27
C ILE A 62 -2.44 15.84 -7.56
N ASN A 63 -2.19 17.14 -7.51
CA ASN A 63 -1.47 17.85 -8.57
C ASN A 63 0.06 17.67 -8.44
N ALA A 64 0.81 18.29 -9.35
CA ALA A 64 2.28 18.22 -9.36
C ALA A 64 2.97 18.79 -8.11
N ASP A 65 2.25 19.64 -7.36
CA ASP A 65 2.65 20.29 -6.11
C ASP A 65 2.24 19.49 -4.86
N ALA A 66 1.68 18.28 -5.06
CA ALA A 66 1.18 17.39 -4.03
C ALA A 66 -0.04 17.91 -3.27
N GLU A 67 -0.78 18.85 -3.87
CA GLU A 67 -2.04 19.39 -3.35
C GLU A 67 -3.20 18.49 -3.74
N THR A 68 -4.12 18.28 -2.80
CA THR A 68 -5.40 17.63 -3.07
C THR A 68 -6.43 18.63 -3.59
N SER A 69 -7.64 18.17 -3.92
CA SER A 69 -8.77 19.05 -4.21
C SER A 69 -9.25 19.89 -3.01
N ILE A 70 -8.80 19.56 -1.79
CA ILE A 70 -9.10 20.31 -0.57
C ILE A 70 -7.96 21.29 -0.29
N PRO A 71 -8.22 22.61 -0.30
CA PRO A 71 -7.19 23.61 -0.03
C PRO A 71 -6.52 23.41 1.33
N GLY A 72 -5.18 23.42 1.34
CA GLY A 72 -4.40 23.21 2.56
C GLY A 72 -4.20 21.75 2.96
N LEU A 73 -4.79 20.79 2.23
CA LEU A 73 -4.54 19.37 2.40
C LEU A 73 -3.61 18.86 1.29
N TYR A 74 -2.56 18.14 1.71
CA TYR A 74 -1.51 17.61 0.86
C TYR A 74 -1.34 16.10 1.11
N ALA A 75 -0.93 15.36 0.10
CA ALA A 75 -0.69 13.92 0.19
C ALA A 75 0.56 13.52 -0.62
N ALA A 76 1.28 12.49 -0.16
CA ALA A 76 2.49 12.00 -0.82
C ALA A 76 2.80 10.55 -0.45
N GLY A 77 3.48 9.82 -1.33
CA GLY A 77 3.77 8.40 -1.16
C GLY A 77 2.57 7.53 -1.51
N GLU A 78 2.52 6.30 -0.96
CA GLU A 78 1.53 5.28 -1.32
C GLU A 78 0.06 5.66 -1.01
N VAL A 79 -0.18 6.72 -0.22
CA VAL A 79 -1.53 7.25 0.01
C VAL A 79 -2.04 8.10 -1.17
N ALA A 80 -1.16 8.57 -2.05
CA ALA A 80 -1.50 9.37 -3.22
C ALA A 80 -1.68 8.49 -4.46
N GLY A 81 -2.62 8.88 -5.32
CA GLY A 81 -2.94 8.16 -6.56
C GLY A 81 -2.37 8.83 -7.82
N GLY A 82 -2.45 8.11 -8.94
CA GLY A 82 -2.26 8.67 -10.29
C GLY A 82 -0.81 8.71 -10.81
N ILE A 83 0.18 8.85 -9.92
CA ILE A 83 1.61 8.97 -10.28
C ILE A 83 2.11 7.76 -11.08
N HIS A 84 1.62 6.56 -10.75
CA HIS A 84 2.10 5.29 -11.30
C HIS A 84 1.17 4.68 -12.36
N GLY A 85 0.04 5.34 -12.67
CA GLY A 85 -1.01 4.75 -13.51
C GLY A 85 -1.54 3.43 -12.92
N THR A 86 -1.72 2.43 -13.78
CA THR A 86 -2.25 1.10 -13.37
C THR A 86 -1.18 0.15 -12.84
N ASN A 87 0.10 0.38 -13.15
CA ASN A 87 1.21 -0.49 -12.76
C ASN A 87 2.48 0.28 -12.44
N ARG A 88 2.86 0.29 -11.15
CA ARG A 88 4.09 0.92 -10.67
C ARG A 88 5.34 0.13 -11.06
N LEU A 89 6.32 0.84 -11.60
CA LEU A 89 7.66 0.29 -11.83
C LEU A 89 8.42 0.04 -10.51
N MET A 90 9.15 -1.07 -10.46
CA MET A 90 9.94 -1.46 -9.29
C MET A 90 10.98 -0.40 -8.92
N GLY A 91 11.15 -0.15 -7.62
CA GLY A 91 12.10 0.85 -7.09
C GLY A 91 11.54 2.27 -6.96
N ASN A 92 10.42 2.59 -7.61
CA ASN A 92 9.88 3.95 -7.60
C ASN A 92 9.14 4.35 -6.31
N SER A 93 8.84 3.44 -5.38
CA SER A 93 8.06 3.79 -4.17
C SER A 93 8.84 4.71 -3.22
N LEU A 94 10.14 4.46 -3.07
CA LEU A 94 10.99 5.34 -2.26
C LEU A 94 11.22 6.68 -2.94
N LEU A 95 11.27 6.71 -4.27
CA LEU A 95 11.35 7.96 -5.02
C LEU A 95 10.08 8.78 -4.88
N ASP A 96 8.92 8.14 -4.94
CA ASP A 96 7.61 8.77 -4.73
C ASP A 96 7.57 9.47 -3.36
N VAL A 97 7.84 8.73 -2.29
CA VAL A 97 7.88 9.26 -0.93
C VAL A 97 8.86 10.44 -0.80
N ASN A 98 10.07 10.33 -1.32
CA ASN A 98 11.08 11.38 -1.18
C ASN A 98 10.77 12.63 -2.04
N VAL A 99 10.34 12.44 -3.28
CA VAL A 99 10.10 13.55 -4.22
C VAL A 99 8.80 14.26 -3.88
N PHE A 100 7.69 13.53 -3.82
CA PHE A 100 6.39 14.13 -3.52
C PHE A 100 6.28 14.53 -2.06
N GLY A 101 6.91 13.80 -1.13
CA GLY A 101 6.96 14.22 0.27
C GLY A 101 7.69 15.55 0.46
N ARG A 102 8.81 15.75 -0.26
CA ARG A 102 9.52 17.03 -0.24
C ARG A 102 8.68 18.16 -0.85
N ARG A 103 7.99 17.91 -1.97
CA ARG A 103 7.11 18.91 -2.60
C ARG A 103 5.93 19.28 -1.68
N ALA A 104 5.25 18.27 -1.14
CA ALA A 104 4.18 18.44 -0.17
C ALA A 104 4.64 19.29 1.02
N GLY A 105 5.81 18.99 1.60
CA GLY A 105 6.34 19.74 2.73
C GLY A 105 6.65 21.21 2.40
N ILE A 106 7.23 21.49 1.23
CA ILE A 106 7.53 22.86 0.77
C ILE A 106 6.23 23.64 0.57
N ASN A 107 5.27 23.07 -0.16
CA ASN A 107 4.03 23.75 -0.52
C ASN A 107 3.08 23.90 0.67
N ALA A 108 2.94 22.87 1.51
CA ALA A 108 2.19 22.95 2.76
C ALA A 108 2.76 24.01 3.71
N SER A 109 4.08 24.11 3.84
CA SER A 109 4.73 25.15 4.64
C SER A 109 4.47 26.56 4.09
N ALA A 110 4.51 26.73 2.77
CA ALA A 110 4.21 28.00 2.11
C ALA A 110 2.74 28.40 2.29
N TYR A 111 1.81 27.44 2.18
CA TYR A 111 0.38 27.65 2.42
C TYR A 111 0.12 28.05 3.88
N ALA A 112 0.67 27.31 4.84
CA ALA A 112 0.46 27.53 6.27
C ALA A 112 0.85 28.94 6.72
N LYS A 113 1.88 29.55 6.12
CA LYS A 113 2.29 30.94 6.41
C LYS A 113 1.29 32.00 5.95
N LYS A 114 0.45 31.69 4.98
CA LYS A 114 -0.54 32.60 4.38
C LYS A 114 -1.97 32.30 4.85
N ALA A 115 -2.21 31.08 5.28
CA ALA A 115 -3.52 30.60 5.69
C ALA A 115 -4.04 31.42 6.89
N LYS A 116 -5.33 31.74 6.84
CA LYS A 116 -6.07 32.34 7.96
C LYS A 116 -7.17 31.35 8.35
N PRO A 117 -6.85 30.33 9.17
CA PRO A 117 -7.85 29.36 9.57
C PRO A 117 -8.97 30.06 10.35
N GLY A 118 -10.22 29.65 10.09
CA GLY A 118 -11.36 30.04 10.92
C GLY A 118 -11.31 29.35 12.29
N LYS A 119 -12.34 29.58 13.10
CA LYS A 119 -12.53 28.80 14.33
C LYS A 119 -12.76 27.33 13.95
N PRO A 120 -12.04 26.36 14.55
CA PRO A 120 -12.33 24.95 14.34
C PRO A 120 -13.77 24.64 14.76
N THR A 121 -14.54 23.99 13.89
CA THR A 121 -15.90 23.55 14.18
C THR A 121 -16.12 22.11 13.69
N LEU A 122 -17.16 21.49 14.23
CA LEU A 122 -17.66 20.19 13.77
C LEU A 122 -18.91 20.35 12.89
N ASP A 123 -19.16 21.54 12.36
CA ASP A 123 -20.38 21.84 11.60
C ASP A 123 -20.51 20.93 10.37
N HIS A 124 -19.38 20.52 9.78
CA HIS A 124 -19.35 19.56 8.68
C HIS A 124 -19.90 18.18 9.08
N LEU A 125 -19.72 17.74 10.34
CA LEU A 125 -20.32 16.50 10.84
C LEU A 125 -21.83 16.67 11.01
N ALA A 126 -22.28 17.80 11.57
CA ALA A 126 -23.70 18.09 11.71
C ALA A 126 -24.40 18.15 10.34
N ALA A 127 -23.78 18.79 9.35
CA ALA A 127 -24.27 18.84 7.98
C ALA A 127 -24.33 17.43 7.34
N TYR A 128 -23.28 16.62 7.54
CA TYR A 128 -23.26 15.24 7.07
C TYR A 128 -24.39 14.39 7.68
N GLU A 129 -24.61 14.47 8.99
CA GLU A 129 -25.70 13.74 9.67
C GLU A 129 -27.08 14.19 9.15
N GLU A 130 -27.27 15.48 8.89
CA GLU A 130 -28.51 16.00 8.30
C GLU A 130 -28.72 15.50 6.86
N GLU A 131 -27.68 15.52 6.03
CA GLU A 131 -27.72 14.96 4.67
C GLU A 131 -28.00 13.45 4.68
N LEU A 132 -27.36 12.71 5.59
CA LEU A 132 -27.56 11.29 5.77
C LEU A 132 -29.01 10.97 6.16
N GLY A 133 -29.57 11.72 7.11
CA GLY A 133 -30.97 11.59 7.51
C GLY A 133 -31.96 11.84 6.36
N LYS A 134 -31.63 12.74 5.43
CA LYS A 134 -32.44 13.01 4.22
C LYS A 134 -32.24 11.99 3.11
N SER A 135 -31.10 11.30 3.07
CA SER A 135 -30.75 10.37 2.00
C SER A 135 -31.59 9.09 2.00
N GLY A 136 -32.21 8.75 3.14
CA GLY A 136 -32.96 7.50 3.30
C GLY A 136 -32.07 6.25 3.27
N VAL A 137 -30.74 6.41 3.38
CA VAL A 137 -29.79 5.30 3.45
C VAL A 137 -29.85 4.69 4.86
N GLU A 138 -30.13 3.39 4.93
CA GLU A 138 -29.96 2.64 6.19
C GLU A 138 -28.48 2.55 6.53
N THR A 139 -28.12 3.00 7.74
CA THR A 139 -26.76 2.89 8.26
C THR A 139 -26.68 1.78 9.29
N ASP A 140 -25.98 0.71 8.95
CA ASP A 140 -25.71 -0.45 9.81
C ASP A 140 -24.27 -0.43 10.38
N ARG A 141 -23.42 0.47 9.88
CA ARG A 141 -21.99 0.56 10.22
C ARG A 141 -21.73 1.68 11.22
N HIS A 142 -21.18 1.32 12.38
CA HIS A 142 -20.68 2.27 13.36
C HIS A 142 -19.18 2.48 13.21
N ALA A 143 -18.77 3.75 13.04
CA ALA A 143 -17.37 4.16 13.02
C ALA A 143 -16.85 4.50 14.44
N PRO A 144 -15.54 4.38 14.70
CA PRO A 144 -14.51 3.87 13.80
C PRO A 144 -14.49 2.34 13.76
N ILE A 145 -14.40 1.77 12.56
CA ILE A 145 -14.14 0.34 12.39
C ILE A 145 -12.62 0.19 12.34
N LEU A 146 -12.04 -0.50 13.32
CA LEU A 146 -10.58 -0.67 13.41
C LEU A 146 -10.04 -1.59 12.30
N LEU A 147 -10.86 -2.55 11.83
CA LEU A 147 -10.52 -3.50 10.76
C LEU A 147 -11.76 -3.79 9.90
N PRO A 148 -12.22 -2.83 9.07
CA PRO A 148 -13.36 -3.07 8.21
C PRO A 148 -12.99 -4.15 7.18
N GLU A 149 -13.96 -4.95 6.75
CA GLU A 149 -13.73 -5.87 5.64
C GLU A 149 -13.64 -5.08 4.33
N TYR A 150 -12.43 -4.67 3.98
CA TYR A 150 -12.08 -3.87 2.80
C TYR A 150 -11.89 -4.71 1.52
N ARG A 151 -12.17 -6.02 1.57
CA ARG A 151 -12.16 -6.88 0.38
C ARG A 151 -13.60 -7.20 -0.01
N PRO A 152 -14.18 -6.48 -1.00
CA PRO A 152 -15.39 -6.90 -1.67
C PRO A 152 -15.29 -8.35 -2.16
N GLU A 153 -16.42 -9.05 -2.25
CA GLU A 153 -16.48 -10.44 -2.76
C GLU A 153 -15.70 -10.59 -4.07
N PHE A 154 -15.94 -9.68 -5.04
CA PHE A 154 -15.27 -9.69 -6.33
C PHE A 154 -13.74 -9.51 -6.26
N MET A 155 -13.22 -8.80 -5.25
CA MET A 155 -11.77 -8.66 -5.02
C MET A 155 -11.18 -9.95 -4.44
N ARG A 156 -11.97 -10.72 -3.68
CA ARG A 156 -11.57 -12.06 -3.22
C ARG A 156 -11.58 -13.06 -4.36
N GLU A 157 -12.49 -12.90 -5.32
CA GLU A 157 -12.62 -13.73 -6.52
C GLU A 157 -11.55 -13.43 -7.59
N HIS A 158 -11.26 -12.17 -7.92
CA HIS A 158 -10.23 -11.79 -8.92
C HIS A 158 -8.81 -12.21 -8.54
N LEU A 159 -8.60 -12.46 -7.26
CA LEU A 159 -7.39 -13.04 -6.71
C LEU A 159 -7.16 -14.51 -7.12
N LEU A 160 -8.08 -15.10 -7.89
CA LEU A 160 -8.06 -16.47 -8.44
C LEU A 160 -7.73 -16.53 -9.95
N ASP A 161 -7.69 -15.40 -10.67
CA ASP A 161 -7.54 -15.36 -12.13
C ASP A 161 -6.10 -15.53 -12.65
N ILE A 162 -5.28 -16.33 -11.96
CA ILE A 162 -4.05 -16.86 -12.57
C ILE A 162 -4.49 -18.03 -13.45
N LYS A 163 -4.91 -17.74 -14.68
CA LYS A 163 -4.97 -18.75 -15.75
C LYS A 163 -3.53 -19.16 -16.03
N MET A 164 -3.11 -20.30 -15.47
CA MET A 164 -1.92 -21.03 -15.91
C MET A 164 -2.13 -21.64 -17.29
#